data_AF-A0A9P7WVV0-F1
#
_entry.id   AF-A0A9P7WVV0-F1
#
_cell.length_a   1.000
_cell.length_b   1.000
_cell.length_c   1.000
_cell.angle_alpha   90.00
_cell.angle_beta   90.00
_cell.angle_gamma   90.00
#
_symmetry.space_group_name_H-M   'P 1'
#
loop_
_entity.id
_entity.type
_entity.pdbx_description
1 polymer ?
#
loop_
_entity_poly.entity_id
_entity_poly.type
_entity_poly.pdbx_seq_one_letter_code
_entity_poly.pdbx_strand_id
1 'polypeptide(L)'
;MLFTALSSLLLCSATVVLAVPLKEEKRSGVTAVAASTIPTWTPYEWFAAAAYCTNGASTWSCGTTCQANSDFVQYAAGGDGAATPHWYVGWSPSLASIIVAHEGTDPTEFLSDLDDIEVLQSQPSTSYFPGISSGIWIHDGFLGTFESTAAQVLAGVKTVSAAKSSSKVTVVGHSLGGALANLDGVFLKLNIPSLTVKIVTFGEPRVGNQAWADYASTFDITRITHSYDPIPIVPGRALGYHHPSGEVHVNSAGTWNYCAGEDNTDTNCSTGEVPNIFVSDILDHLGPYGPSSVWMGTIYC
;
A
#
# COMPACT_ATOMS: atom_id res chain seq x y z
N MET A 1 -36.21 -16.94 -66.53
CA MET A 1 -36.69 -16.45 -65.23
C MET A 1 -35.70 -16.92 -64.17
N LEU A 2 -34.92 -15.97 -63.67
CA LEU A 2 -33.90 -16.10 -62.63
C LEU A 2 -34.57 -16.49 -61.30
N PHE A 3 -34.01 -17.44 -60.55
CA PHE A 3 -33.91 -17.34 -59.08
C PHE A 3 -32.73 -18.20 -58.61
N THR A 4 -31.63 -17.53 -58.33
CA THR A 4 -30.42 -18.06 -57.66
C THR A 4 -30.67 -18.12 -56.15
N ALA A 5 -30.53 -19.30 -55.55
CA ALA A 5 -30.53 -19.47 -54.11
C ALA A 5 -29.10 -19.26 -53.57
N LEU A 6 -28.87 -18.15 -52.86
CA LEU A 6 -27.67 -17.97 -52.04
C LEU A 6 -27.92 -18.61 -50.67
N SER A 7 -27.20 -19.70 -50.37
CA SER A 7 -27.08 -20.22 -49.01
C SER A 7 -25.99 -19.44 -48.28
N SER A 8 -26.37 -18.74 -47.22
CA SER A 8 -25.44 -18.08 -46.31
C SER A 8 -24.87 -19.11 -45.32
N LEU A 9 -23.61 -19.50 -45.48
CA LEU A 9 -22.86 -20.20 -44.44
C LEU A 9 -22.49 -19.20 -43.34
N LEU A 10 -23.09 -19.34 -42.15
CA LEU A 10 -22.53 -18.75 -40.92
C LEU A 10 -21.30 -19.59 -40.51
N LEU A 11 -20.10 -19.04 -40.67
CA LEU A 11 -18.92 -19.56 -40.00
C LEU A 11 -18.99 -19.17 -38.51
N CYS A 12 -19.31 -20.14 -37.64
CA CYS A 12 -18.96 -20.04 -36.23
C CYS A 12 -17.45 -20.23 -36.09
N SER A 13 -16.70 -19.13 -36.00
CA SER A 13 -15.33 -19.16 -35.50
C SER A 13 -15.37 -19.46 -33.99
N ALA A 14 -15.19 -20.74 -33.64
CA ALA A 14 -14.92 -21.14 -32.27
C ALA A 14 -13.53 -20.58 -31.88
N THR A 15 -13.52 -19.51 -31.12
CA THR A 15 -12.31 -19.04 -30.44
C THR A 15 -11.97 -20.06 -29.36
N VAL A 16 -10.88 -20.78 -29.56
CA VAL A 16 -10.27 -21.59 -28.50
C VAL A 16 -9.70 -20.62 -27.47
N VAL A 17 -10.48 -20.32 -26.43
CA VAL A 17 -9.96 -19.66 -25.24
C VAL A 17 -9.03 -20.67 -24.57
N LEU A 18 -7.72 -20.47 -24.75
CA LEU A 18 -6.72 -21.15 -23.94
C LEU A 18 -6.87 -20.60 -22.51
N ALA A 19 -7.64 -21.30 -21.69
CA ALA A 19 -7.65 -21.09 -20.26
C ALA A 19 -6.23 -21.34 -19.75
N VAL A 20 -5.51 -20.27 -19.43
CA VAL A 20 -4.28 -20.37 -18.65
C VAL A 20 -4.72 -20.92 -17.29
N PRO A 21 -4.16 -22.05 -16.82
CA PRO A 21 -4.54 -22.57 -15.52
C PRO A 21 -4.14 -21.54 -14.48
N LEU A 22 -5.12 -20.97 -13.78
CA LEU A 22 -4.88 -20.33 -12.50
C LEU A 22 -4.18 -21.39 -11.65
N LYS A 23 -2.90 -21.14 -11.37
CA LYS A 23 -2.14 -21.95 -10.42
C LYS A 23 -2.96 -21.92 -9.14
N GLU A 24 -3.48 -23.07 -8.71
CA GLU A 24 -4.12 -23.20 -7.40
C GLU A 24 -3.08 -22.77 -6.37
N GLU A 25 -3.20 -21.53 -5.91
CA GLU A 25 -2.42 -21.04 -4.78
C GLU A 25 -2.96 -21.72 -3.54
N LYS A 26 -2.34 -22.87 -3.26
CA LYS A 26 -2.23 -23.55 -1.98
C LYS A 26 -2.97 -22.79 -0.86
N ARG A 27 -4.15 -23.29 -0.43
CA ARG A 27 -4.82 -22.88 0.82
C ARG A 27 -3.78 -22.91 1.95
N SER A 28 -3.18 -21.77 2.26
CA SER A 28 -2.04 -21.64 3.17
C SER A 28 -2.50 -20.84 4.38
N GLY A 29 -2.09 -21.33 5.56
CA GLY A 29 -2.74 -21.11 6.84
C GLY A 29 -3.06 -19.67 7.17
N VAL A 30 -4.36 -19.42 7.38
CA VAL A 30 -4.81 -18.25 8.11
C VAL A 30 -4.67 -18.54 9.59
N THR A 31 -4.04 -17.63 10.34
CA THR A 31 -3.90 -17.75 11.79
C THR A 31 -4.33 -16.47 12.47
N ALA A 32 -5.13 -16.57 13.53
CA ALA A 32 -5.53 -15.41 14.31
C ALA A 32 -4.32 -14.69 14.90
N VAL A 33 -4.33 -13.37 14.84
CA VAL A 33 -3.35 -12.51 15.50
C VAL A 33 -3.60 -12.54 17.01
N ALA A 34 -2.54 -12.66 17.80
CA ALA A 34 -2.65 -12.56 19.25
C ALA A 34 -3.12 -11.15 19.67
N ALA A 35 -4.07 -11.08 20.61
CA ALA A 35 -4.61 -9.82 21.11
C ALA A 35 -3.54 -8.87 21.68
N SER A 36 -2.43 -9.40 22.19
CA SER A 36 -1.28 -8.62 22.67
C SER A 36 -0.47 -7.95 21.57
N THR A 37 -0.53 -8.47 20.34
CA THR A 37 0.21 -7.93 19.20
C THR A 37 -0.51 -6.75 18.58
N ILE A 38 -1.84 -6.76 18.56
CA ILE A 38 -2.66 -5.75 17.88
C ILE A 38 -2.30 -4.30 18.32
N PRO A 39 -2.18 -3.97 19.62
CA PRO A 39 -1.86 -2.60 20.05
C PRO A 39 -0.47 -2.12 19.62
N THR A 40 0.42 -3.02 19.17
CA THR A 40 1.75 -2.63 18.70
C THR A 40 1.72 -1.89 17.35
N TRP A 41 0.60 -1.95 16.63
CA TRP A 41 0.41 -1.22 15.38
C TRP A 41 -0.23 0.16 15.55
N THR A 42 -0.87 0.44 16.69
CA THR A 42 -1.56 1.70 16.95
C THR A 42 -0.69 2.95 16.77
N PRO A 43 0.60 3.00 17.18
CA PRO A 43 1.42 4.17 16.88
C PRO A 43 1.52 4.46 15.38
N TYR A 44 1.61 3.42 14.55
CA TYR A 44 1.69 3.54 13.09
C TYR A 44 0.35 3.93 12.47
N GLU A 45 -0.78 3.50 13.05
CA GLU A 45 -2.11 3.98 12.66
C GLU A 45 -2.17 5.51 12.81
N TRP A 46 -1.73 6.03 13.96
CA TRP A 46 -1.72 7.47 14.22
C TRP A 46 -0.73 8.24 13.34
N PHE A 47 0.42 7.66 13.00
CA PHE A 47 1.34 8.28 12.03
C PHE A 47 0.72 8.34 10.64
N ALA A 48 0.10 7.25 10.16
CA ALA A 48 -0.59 7.25 8.87
C ALA A 48 -1.76 8.27 8.85
N ALA A 49 -2.57 8.32 9.91
CA ALA A 49 -3.63 9.30 10.06
C ALA A 49 -3.12 10.75 10.07
N ALA A 50 -2.00 11.02 10.76
CA ALA A 50 -1.41 12.36 10.83
C ALA A 50 -0.98 12.89 9.46
N ALA A 51 -0.67 12.03 8.48
CA ALA A 51 -0.25 12.46 7.16
C ALA A 51 -1.33 13.24 6.40
N TYR A 52 -2.62 13.02 6.73
CA TYR A 52 -3.75 13.75 6.17
C TYR A 52 -3.95 15.15 6.78
N CYS A 53 -3.28 15.48 7.88
CA CYS A 53 -3.55 16.70 8.62
C CYS A 53 -2.72 17.87 8.10
N THR A 54 -3.25 18.58 7.10
CA THR A 54 -2.60 19.74 6.46
C THR A 54 -2.16 20.79 7.50
N ASN A 55 -0.91 21.26 7.41
CA ASN A 55 -0.22 22.18 8.36
C ASN A 55 -0.04 21.67 9.81
N GLY A 56 -0.95 20.83 10.29
CA GLY A 56 -0.87 20.20 11.60
C GLY A 56 0.26 19.18 11.67
N ALA A 57 0.44 18.35 10.64
CA ALA A 57 1.57 17.43 10.55
C ALA A 57 2.90 18.21 10.55
N SER A 58 3.00 19.26 9.71
CA SER A 58 4.25 20.01 9.51
C SER A 58 4.79 20.71 10.77
N THR A 59 3.95 20.92 11.78
CA THR A 59 4.34 21.48 13.09
C THR A 59 4.05 20.54 14.26
N TRP A 60 3.64 19.30 13.96
CA TRP A 60 3.18 18.30 14.92
C TRP A 60 2.08 18.81 15.89
N SER A 61 1.12 19.56 15.36
CA SER A 61 0.06 20.25 16.10
C SER A 61 -1.37 19.82 15.69
N CYS A 62 -1.51 18.67 15.04
CA CYS A 62 -2.76 18.11 14.52
C CYS A 62 -3.71 17.50 15.58
N GLY A 63 -3.87 18.16 16.73
CA GLY A 63 -4.82 17.76 17.77
C GLY A 63 -4.56 16.35 18.33
N THR A 64 -5.63 15.58 18.53
CA THR A 64 -5.60 14.22 19.08
C THR A 64 -4.66 13.30 18.30
N THR A 65 -4.63 13.44 16.96
CA THR A 65 -3.82 12.61 16.06
C THR A 65 -2.32 12.75 16.36
N CYS A 66 -1.83 13.98 16.48
CA CYS A 66 -0.43 14.24 16.83
C CYS A 66 -0.15 13.96 18.31
N GLN A 67 -1.12 14.19 19.21
CA GLN A 67 -0.98 13.93 20.64
C GLN A 67 -0.81 12.44 20.96
N ALA A 68 -1.40 11.55 20.16
CA ALA A 68 -1.22 10.10 20.30
C ALA A 68 0.25 9.66 20.16
N ASN A 69 1.04 10.42 19.39
CA ASN A 69 2.49 10.26 19.24
C ASN A 69 3.21 11.56 19.64
N SER A 70 2.88 12.11 20.83
CA SER A 70 3.33 13.44 21.29
C SER A 70 4.85 13.61 21.45
N ASP A 71 5.61 12.52 21.52
CA ASP A 71 7.07 12.55 21.62
C ASP A 71 7.78 12.62 20.27
N PHE A 72 7.03 12.54 19.16
CA PHE A 72 7.59 12.63 17.82
C PHE A 72 8.20 14.01 17.55
N VAL A 73 9.39 14.01 16.98
CA VAL A 73 10.12 15.21 16.58
C VAL A 73 10.25 15.21 15.06
N GLN A 74 9.50 16.07 14.40
CA GLN A 74 9.58 16.19 12.95
C GLN A 74 10.84 16.92 12.50
N TYR A 75 11.45 16.46 11.41
CA TYR A 75 12.65 17.04 10.80
C TYR A 75 12.40 17.58 9.39
N ALA A 76 11.51 16.95 8.63
CA ALA A 76 11.13 17.38 7.29
C ALA A 76 9.65 17.07 7.05
N ALA A 77 9.03 17.89 6.21
CA ALA A 77 7.70 17.64 5.67
C ALA A 77 7.58 18.34 4.31
N GLY A 78 6.67 17.86 3.47
CA GLY A 78 6.41 18.42 2.15
C GLY A 78 5.10 17.91 1.57
N GLY A 79 4.95 18.11 0.26
CA GLY A 79 3.70 17.87 -0.46
C GLY A 79 2.73 19.04 -0.37
N ASP A 80 1.88 19.16 -1.37
CA ASP A 80 0.83 20.18 -1.48
C ASP A 80 -0.59 19.61 -1.25
N GLY A 81 -0.69 18.29 -1.00
CA GLY A 81 -1.97 17.60 -0.81
C GLY A 81 -2.78 17.49 -2.09
N ALA A 82 -2.17 17.75 -3.24
CA ALA A 82 -2.79 17.69 -4.56
C ALA A 82 -1.92 16.88 -5.52
N ALA A 83 -1.03 17.53 -6.27
CA ALA A 83 -0.14 16.86 -7.21
C ALA A 83 0.92 16.01 -6.49
N THR A 84 1.29 16.40 -5.26
CA THR A 84 2.19 15.66 -4.40
C THR A 84 1.53 15.46 -3.05
N PRO A 85 1.16 14.21 -2.68
CA PRO A 85 0.61 13.91 -1.37
C PRO A 85 1.50 14.42 -0.25
N HIS A 86 0.91 14.84 0.86
CA HIS A 86 1.67 15.25 2.02
C HIS A 86 2.57 14.11 2.52
N TRP A 87 3.75 14.47 3.00
CA TRP A 87 4.68 13.52 3.58
C TRP A 87 5.50 14.18 4.69
N TYR A 88 6.02 13.38 5.59
CA TYR A 88 6.93 13.86 6.62
C TYR A 88 7.96 12.82 7.06
N VAL A 89 9.06 13.31 7.61
CA VAL A 89 10.15 12.51 8.20
C VAL A 89 10.49 13.07 9.58
N GLY A 90 10.65 12.18 10.55
CA GLY A 90 11.08 12.58 11.90
C GLY A 90 11.52 11.43 12.77
N TRP A 91 11.73 11.71 14.05
CA TRP A 91 12.18 10.76 15.06
C TRP A 91 11.09 10.48 16.08
N SER A 92 10.77 9.21 16.30
CA SER A 92 9.97 8.77 17.44
C SER A 92 10.88 8.17 18.52
N PRO A 93 11.06 8.86 19.68
CA PRO A 93 11.78 8.32 20.82
C PRO A 93 11.19 7.01 21.36
N SER A 94 9.87 6.95 21.50
CA SER A 94 9.10 5.80 22.02
C SER A 94 9.29 4.54 21.18
N LEU A 95 9.37 4.69 19.85
CA LEU A 95 9.64 3.59 18.93
C LEU A 95 11.14 3.38 18.65
N ALA A 96 11.99 4.30 19.10
CA ALA A 96 13.41 4.38 18.75
C ALA A 96 13.65 4.22 17.24
N SER A 97 12.80 4.86 16.43
CA SER A 97 12.78 4.75 14.97
C SER A 97 12.63 6.11 14.32
N ILE A 98 13.29 6.26 13.16
CA ILE A 98 12.94 7.28 12.19
C ILE A 98 11.59 6.87 11.61
N ILE A 99 10.65 7.80 11.50
CA ILE A 99 9.35 7.59 10.85
C ILE A 99 9.33 8.38 9.56
N VAL A 100 8.93 7.72 8.48
CA VAL A 100 8.59 8.32 7.19
C VAL A 100 7.11 8.01 6.97
N ALA A 101 6.31 9.01 6.65
CA ALA A 101 4.88 8.83 6.43
C ALA A 101 4.40 9.56 5.17
N HIS A 102 3.47 8.93 4.45
CA HIS A 102 2.82 9.49 3.27
C HIS A 102 1.30 9.52 3.43
N GLU A 103 0.72 10.62 2.98
CA GLU A 103 -0.71 10.81 2.80
C GLU A 103 -1.20 9.93 1.65
N GLY A 104 -2.44 9.47 1.76
CA GLY A 104 -3.15 8.89 0.63
C GLY A 104 -3.85 9.95 -0.23
N THR A 105 -4.95 9.55 -0.84
CA THR A 105 -5.85 10.44 -1.59
C THR A 105 -7.30 10.14 -1.19
N ASP A 106 -8.25 10.84 -1.78
CA ASP A 106 -9.66 10.46 -1.71
C ASP A 106 -9.86 9.10 -2.40
N PRO A 107 -10.41 8.10 -1.70
CA PRO A 107 -10.48 6.75 -2.25
C PRO A 107 -11.51 6.61 -3.38
N THR A 108 -12.47 7.54 -3.51
CA THR A 108 -13.41 7.55 -4.64
C THR A 108 -12.73 8.05 -5.92
N GLU A 109 -11.90 9.09 -5.81
CA GLU A 109 -11.07 9.58 -6.91
C GLU A 109 -10.06 8.50 -7.33
N PHE A 110 -9.40 7.86 -6.35
CA PHE A 110 -8.47 6.76 -6.61
C PHE A 110 -9.07 5.60 -7.40
N LEU A 111 -10.28 5.16 -7.02
CA LEU A 111 -10.96 4.09 -7.75
C LEU A 111 -11.38 4.52 -9.16
N SER A 112 -11.76 5.78 -9.33
CA SER A 112 -12.16 6.32 -10.63
C SER A 112 -10.95 6.40 -11.58
N ASP A 113 -9.79 6.84 -11.09
CA ASP A 113 -8.54 6.89 -11.86
C ASP A 113 -8.07 5.49 -12.30
N LEU A 114 -8.27 4.46 -11.46
CA LEU A 114 -7.91 3.07 -11.78
C LEU A 114 -8.83 2.42 -12.82
N ASP A 115 -10.10 2.80 -12.89
CA ASP A 115 -11.05 2.29 -13.90
C ASP A 115 -10.82 2.92 -15.29
N ASP A 116 -10.27 4.14 -15.33
CA ASP A 116 -10.27 4.98 -16.53
C ASP A 116 -9.05 4.84 -17.45
N ILE A 117 -8.01 4.04 -17.10
CA ILE A 117 -6.82 3.59 -17.90
C ILE A 117 -5.50 3.60 -17.08
N GLU A 118 -5.48 3.97 -15.80
CA GLU A 118 -4.24 4.03 -15.00
C GLU A 118 -3.86 2.71 -14.33
N VAL A 119 -3.79 1.61 -15.10
CA VAL A 119 -3.21 0.33 -14.65
C VAL A 119 -1.88 0.03 -15.33
N LEU A 120 -1.32 1.03 -16.00
CA LEU A 120 -0.03 0.95 -16.67
C LEU A 120 1.08 0.73 -15.65
N GLN A 121 2.04 -0.11 -16.02
CA GLN A 121 3.23 -0.33 -15.24
C GLN A 121 4.45 0.20 -15.98
N SER A 122 5.40 0.74 -15.22
CA SER A 122 6.68 1.23 -15.69
C SER A 122 7.82 0.54 -14.94
N GLN A 123 8.98 0.46 -15.59
CA GLN A 123 10.19 -0.04 -14.94
C GLN A 123 10.78 1.05 -14.04
N PRO A 124 11.09 0.76 -12.77
CA PRO A 124 11.74 1.73 -11.89
C PRO A 124 13.14 2.10 -12.40
N SER A 125 13.49 3.38 -12.32
CA SER A 125 14.84 3.83 -12.66
C SER A 125 15.88 3.25 -11.69
N THR A 126 17.01 2.76 -12.25
CA THR A 126 18.14 2.27 -11.45
C THR A 126 18.83 3.37 -10.63
N SER A 127 18.54 4.64 -10.88
CA SER A 127 19.02 5.75 -10.04
C SER A 127 18.36 5.75 -8.67
N TYR A 128 17.09 5.34 -8.59
CA TYR A 128 16.36 5.20 -7.33
C TYR A 128 16.51 3.77 -6.79
N PHE A 129 16.44 2.76 -7.66
CA PHE A 129 16.49 1.35 -7.27
C PHE A 129 17.73 0.64 -7.82
N PRO A 130 18.93 0.93 -7.29
CA PRO A 130 20.16 0.33 -7.80
C PRO A 130 20.16 -1.19 -7.63
N GLY A 131 20.44 -1.91 -8.72
CA GLY A 131 20.51 -3.37 -8.72
C GLY A 131 19.17 -4.09 -8.80
N ILE A 132 18.06 -3.38 -9.00
CA ILE A 132 16.74 -3.99 -9.17
C ILE A 132 16.65 -4.78 -10.49
N SER A 133 15.89 -5.88 -10.49
CA SER A 133 15.70 -6.73 -11.67
C SER A 133 14.93 -5.99 -12.77
N SER A 134 15.32 -6.17 -14.04
CA SER A 134 14.57 -5.64 -15.20
C SER A 134 13.19 -6.30 -15.39
N GLY A 135 12.91 -7.40 -14.67
CA GLY A 135 11.59 -8.02 -14.65
C GLY A 135 10.60 -7.33 -13.69
N ILE A 136 11.04 -6.35 -12.91
CA ILE A 136 10.18 -5.61 -11.98
C ILE A 136 9.49 -4.46 -12.72
N TRP A 137 8.17 -4.42 -12.54
CA TRP A 137 7.28 -3.42 -13.09
C TRP A 137 6.36 -2.93 -11.97
N ILE A 138 6.18 -1.62 -11.88
CA ILE A 138 5.49 -0.91 -10.80
C ILE A 138 4.45 0.00 -11.43
N HIS A 139 3.31 0.20 -10.77
CA HIS A 139 2.30 1.16 -11.20
C HIS A 139 2.94 2.52 -11.58
N ASP A 140 2.64 3.03 -12.77
CA ASP A 140 3.29 4.24 -13.32
C ASP A 140 3.02 5.47 -12.45
N GLY A 141 1.76 5.73 -12.08
CA GLY A 141 1.37 6.81 -11.17
C GLY A 141 2.09 6.75 -9.82
N PHE A 142 2.06 5.60 -9.12
CA PHE A 142 2.74 5.45 -7.82
C PHE A 142 4.25 5.68 -7.95
N LEU A 143 4.87 5.19 -9.02
CA LEU A 143 6.29 5.41 -9.29
C LEU A 143 6.57 6.90 -9.51
N GLY A 144 5.80 7.60 -10.34
CA GLY A 144 5.95 9.03 -10.58
C GLY A 144 5.79 9.89 -9.31
N THR A 145 4.78 9.59 -8.50
CA THR A 145 4.55 10.26 -7.20
C THR A 145 5.66 9.97 -6.20
N PHE A 146 6.16 8.73 -6.14
CA PHE A 146 7.33 8.39 -5.34
C PHE A 146 8.56 9.21 -5.80
N GLU A 147 8.84 9.25 -7.10
CA GLU A 147 10.02 9.94 -7.63
C GLU A 147 10.01 11.44 -7.33
N SER A 148 8.84 12.07 -7.25
CA SER A 148 8.72 13.50 -6.91
C SER A 148 9.11 13.82 -5.47
N THR A 149 9.05 12.83 -4.55
CA THR A 149 9.34 13.00 -3.11
C THR A 149 10.65 12.35 -2.67
N ALA A 150 11.13 11.32 -3.38
CA ALA A 150 12.23 10.44 -3.00
C ALA A 150 13.51 11.17 -2.55
N ALA A 151 13.91 12.23 -3.28
CA ALA A 151 15.12 12.98 -2.95
C ALA A 151 15.03 13.70 -1.59
N GLN A 152 13.86 14.27 -1.29
CA GLN A 152 13.61 15.02 -0.06
C GLN A 152 13.45 14.07 1.14
N VAL A 153 12.73 12.96 0.95
CA VAL A 153 12.60 11.90 1.95
C VAL A 153 13.98 11.31 2.30
N LEU A 154 14.79 10.94 1.30
CA LEU A 154 16.14 10.41 1.51
C LEU A 154 17.02 11.39 2.31
N ALA A 155 16.97 12.68 1.98
CA ALA A 155 17.70 13.72 2.70
C ALA A 155 17.21 13.86 4.16
N GLY A 156 15.90 13.80 4.38
CA GLY A 156 15.29 13.80 5.71
C GLY A 156 15.77 12.61 6.55
N VAL A 157 15.70 11.40 6.01
CA VAL A 157 16.13 10.17 6.70
C VAL A 157 17.62 10.23 7.06
N LYS A 158 18.48 10.67 6.13
CA LYS A 158 19.92 10.87 6.41
C LYS A 158 20.15 11.85 7.55
N THR A 159 19.38 12.95 7.56
CA THR A 159 19.47 13.97 8.61
C THR A 159 19.09 13.41 9.97
N VAL A 160 17.95 12.71 10.08
CA VAL A 160 17.52 12.11 11.35
C VAL A 160 18.48 11.02 11.80
N SER A 161 18.93 10.16 10.88
CA SER A 161 19.89 9.08 11.16
C SER A 161 21.18 9.62 11.77
N ALA A 162 21.75 10.69 11.19
CA ALA A 162 22.93 11.36 11.73
C ALA A 162 22.65 12.03 13.09
N ALA A 163 21.54 12.76 13.22
CA ALA A 163 21.20 13.49 14.44
C ALA A 163 20.88 12.57 15.64
N LYS A 164 20.37 11.36 15.38
CA LYS A 164 19.95 10.39 16.41
C LYS A 164 20.88 9.19 16.53
N SER A 165 21.90 9.09 15.68
CA SER A 165 22.77 7.91 15.58
C SER A 165 21.98 6.60 15.47
N SER A 166 20.88 6.64 14.70
CA SER A 166 19.97 5.49 14.52
C SER A 166 19.97 5.02 13.07
N SER A 167 19.87 3.71 12.89
CA SER A 167 19.69 3.05 11.59
C SER A 167 18.31 2.42 11.42
N LYS A 168 17.40 2.59 12.38
CA LYS A 168 16.03 2.07 12.29
C LYS A 168 15.12 3.08 11.61
N VAL A 169 14.46 2.64 10.55
CA VAL A 169 13.44 3.40 9.84
C VAL A 169 12.17 2.57 9.77
N THR A 170 11.04 3.18 10.11
CA THR A 170 9.72 2.63 9.82
C THR A 170 9.04 3.56 8.83
N VAL A 171 8.63 3.02 7.69
CA VAL A 171 7.88 3.73 6.67
C VAL A 171 6.41 3.33 6.82
N VAL A 172 5.52 4.32 6.83
CA VAL A 172 4.09 4.12 7.03
C VAL A 172 3.26 4.87 6.01
N GLY A 173 2.06 4.39 5.75
CA GLY A 173 1.13 5.08 4.86
C GLY A 173 -0.21 4.38 4.75
N HIS A 174 -1.22 5.15 4.38
CA HIS A 174 -2.58 4.67 4.17
C HIS A 174 -3.00 4.91 2.72
N SER A 175 -3.80 4.01 2.13
CA SER A 175 -4.27 4.14 0.75
C SER A 175 -3.11 4.26 -0.25
N LEU A 176 -3.14 5.22 -1.18
CA LEU A 176 -2.00 5.63 -2.02
C LEU A 176 -0.70 5.82 -1.22
N GLY A 177 -0.76 6.39 -0.01
CA GLY A 177 0.40 6.56 0.85
C GLY A 177 1.01 5.23 1.29
N GLY A 178 0.22 4.15 1.36
CA GLY A 178 0.71 2.79 1.57
C GLY A 178 1.59 2.31 0.40
N ALA A 179 1.15 2.54 -0.83
CA ALA A 179 1.96 2.23 -2.02
C ALA A 179 3.29 3.00 -2.02
N LEU A 180 3.26 4.29 -1.68
CA LEU A 180 4.47 5.11 -1.54
C LEU A 180 5.38 4.59 -0.43
N ALA A 181 4.82 4.20 0.72
CA ALA A 181 5.58 3.63 1.83
C ALA A 181 6.28 2.31 1.48
N ASN A 182 5.63 1.46 0.68
CA ASN A 182 6.20 0.23 0.15
C ASN A 182 7.42 0.54 -0.74
N LEU A 183 7.27 1.46 -1.70
CA LEU A 183 8.35 1.92 -2.57
C LEU A 183 9.52 2.54 -1.79
N ASP A 184 9.21 3.45 -0.85
CA ASP A 184 10.20 4.12 -0.01
C ASP A 184 10.99 3.14 0.85
N GLY A 185 10.34 2.13 1.41
CA GLY A 185 11.03 1.13 2.23
C GLY A 185 12.13 0.41 1.45
N VAL A 186 11.83 -0.02 0.23
CA VAL A 186 12.81 -0.64 -0.68
C VAL A 186 13.88 0.37 -1.10
N PHE A 187 13.46 1.57 -1.54
CA PHE A 187 14.34 2.65 -1.96
C PHE A 187 15.37 3.03 -0.88
N LEU A 188 14.91 3.26 0.35
CA LEU A 188 15.77 3.66 1.46
C LEU A 188 16.78 2.56 1.82
N LYS A 189 16.37 1.29 1.80
CA LYS A 189 17.27 0.17 2.05
C LYS A 189 18.37 0.07 0.99
N LEU A 190 18.02 0.27 -0.29
CA LEU A 190 18.98 0.22 -1.39
C LEU A 190 19.96 1.40 -1.36
N ASN A 191 19.50 2.59 -0.99
CA ASN A 191 20.32 3.81 -0.99
C ASN A 191 21.09 4.02 0.33
N ILE A 192 20.66 3.38 1.42
CA ILE A 192 21.33 3.39 2.72
C ILE A 192 21.36 1.94 3.25
N PRO A 193 22.29 1.09 2.77
CA PRO A 193 22.32 -0.34 3.08
C PRO A 193 22.41 -0.68 4.58
N SER A 194 22.91 0.25 5.40
CA SER A 194 23.02 0.11 6.85
C SER A 194 21.68 0.24 7.59
N LEU A 195 20.60 0.68 6.92
CA LEU A 195 19.29 0.78 7.56
C LEU A 195 18.67 -0.58 7.85
N THR A 196 18.00 -0.66 8.99
CA THR A 196 16.96 -1.66 9.26
C THR A 196 15.62 -1.00 8.94
N VAL A 197 14.98 -1.45 7.86
CA VAL A 197 13.74 -0.87 7.36
C VAL A 197 12.58 -1.78 7.71
N LYS A 198 11.54 -1.18 8.28
CA LYS A 198 10.22 -1.78 8.50
C LYS A 198 9.18 -0.99 7.69
N ILE A 199 8.23 -1.69 7.08
CA ILE A 199 7.14 -1.10 6.31
C ILE A 199 5.83 -1.50 6.99
N VAL A 200 4.99 -0.52 7.34
CA VAL A 200 3.66 -0.78 7.93
C VAL A 200 2.62 0.05 7.19
N THR A 201 1.75 -0.60 6.43
CA THR A 201 0.78 0.09 5.58
C THR A 201 -0.65 -0.30 5.92
N PHE A 202 -1.59 0.59 5.58
CA PHE A 202 -3.01 0.46 5.88
C PHE A 202 -3.81 0.65 4.60
N GLY A 203 -4.65 -0.32 4.21
CA GLY A 203 -5.44 -0.21 2.99
C GLY A 203 -4.57 -0.02 1.73
N GLU A 204 -3.38 -0.63 1.68
CA GLU A 204 -2.43 -0.47 0.58
C GLU A 204 -2.95 -1.16 -0.71
N PRO A 205 -2.97 -0.47 -1.87
CA PRO A 205 -3.27 -1.08 -3.16
C PRO A 205 -2.10 -1.93 -3.67
N ARG A 206 -2.33 -2.81 -4.66
CA ARG A 206 -1.23 -3.57 -5.27
C ARG A 206 -0.26 -2.62 -5.98
N VAL A 207 1.01 -2.70 -5.62
CA VAL A 207 2.02 -1.72 -6.07
C VAL A 207 2.63 -2.07 -7.43
N GLY A 208 2.79 -3.35 -7.73
CA GLY A 208 3.50 -3.78 -8.94
C GLY A 208 3.21 -5.22 -9.33
N ASN A 209 4.00 -5.73 -10.26
CA ASN A 209 3.84 -7.08 -10.76
C ASN A 209 4.32 -8.17 -9.79
N GLN A 210 4.16 -9.44 -10.17
CA GLN A 210 4.63 -10.58 -9.37
C GLN A 210 6.12 -10.46 -9.00
N ALA A 211 6.98 -9.99 -9.92
CA ALA A 211 8.40 -9.83 -9.61
C ALA A 211 8.66 -8.74 -8.55
N TRP A 212 7.84 -7.69 -8.51
CA TRP A 212 7.87 -6.70 -7.43
C TRP A 212 7.37 -7.32 -6.11
N ALA A 213 6.24 -8.03 -6.14
CA ALA A 213 5.68 -8.71 -4.96
C ALA A 213 6.69 -9.69 -4.34
N ASP A 214 7.30 -10.56 -5.15
CA ASP A 214 8.33 -11.50 -4.72
C ASP A 214 9.52 -10.78 -4.05
N TYR A 215 9.92 -9.63 -4.60
CA TYR A 215 11.05 -8.86 -4.10
C TYR A 215 10.70 -8.11 -2.81
N ALA A 216 9.57 -7.44 -2.76
CA ALA A 216 9.08 -6.72 -1.58
C ALA A 216 8.77 -7.69 -0.42
N SER A 217 8.34 -8.93 -0.71
CA SER A 217 8.21 -10.03 0.27
C SER A 217 9.51 -10.39 1.01
N THR A 218 10.68 -9.94 0.54
CA THR A 218 11.96 -10.13 1.24
C THR A 218 12.23 -9.10 2.36
N PHE A 219 11.38 -8.08 2.48
CA PHE A 219 11.48 -7.00 3.47
C PHE A 219 10.59 -7.27 4.68
N ASP A 220 10.84 -6.56 5.79
CA ASP A 220 9.93 -6.54 6.95
C ASP A 220 8.73 -5.64 6.62
N ILE A 221 7.73 -6.23 5.96
CA ILE A 221 6.50 -5.57 5.55
C ILE A 221 5.29 -6.16 6.29
N THR A 222 4.47 -5.27 6.84
CA THR A 222 3.15 -5.59 7.40
C THR A 222 2.12 -4.76 6.66
N ARG A 223 1.22 -5.41 5.92
CA ARG A 223 0.10 -4.74 5.23
C ARG A 223 -1.18 -5.01 6.00
N ILE A 224 -1.75 -3.99 6.62
CA ILE A 224 -2.99 -4.09 7.39
C ILE A 224 -4.16 -3.73 6.48
N THR A 225 -5.11 -4.65 6.34
CA THR A 225 -6.30 -4.50 5.48
C THR A 225 -7.56 -4.64 6.33
N HIS A 226 -8.66 -3.98 5.96
CA HIS A 226 -9.83 -3.85 6.82
C HIS A 226 -11.14 -4.17 6.08
N SER A 227 -11.86 -5.17 6.59
CA SER A 227 -13.23 -5.50 6.21
C SER A 227 -13.41 -5.53 4.68
N TYR A 228 -14.44 -4.84 4.15
CA TYR A 228 -14.75 -4.80 2.74
C TYR A 228 -14.03 -3.67 2.00
N ASP A 229 -12.87 -3.20 2.50
CA ASP A 229 -12.06 -2.18 1.85
C ASP A 229 -11.72 -2.57 0.38
N PRO A 230 -12.10 -1.76 -0.62
CA PRO A 230 -11.80 -2.03 -2.02
C PRO A 230 -10.33 -1.79 -2.40
N ILE A 231 -9.60 -0.95 -1.68
CA ILE A 231 -8.27 -0.49 -2.14
C ILE A 231 -7.25 -1.65 -2.18
N PRO A 232 -7.18 -2.56 -1.19
CA PRO A 232 -6.28 -3.70 -1.24
C PRO A 232 -6.52 -4.68 -2.40
N ILE A 233 -7.67 -4.63 -3.06
CA ILE A 233 -7.97 -5.54 -4.17
C ILE A 233 -7.73 -4.92 -5.54
N VAL A 234 -7.25 -3.67 -5.60
CA VAL A 234 -6.94 -2.97 -6.85
C VAL A 234 -5.47 -2.51 -6.91
N PRO A 235 -4.87 -2.39 -8.10
CA PRO A 235 -5.34 -2.97 -9.35
C PRO A 235 -5.46 -4.51 -9.26
N GLY A 236 -6.34 -5.09 -10.08
CA GLY A 236 -6.68 -6.50 -9.98
C GLY A 236 -5.55 -7.45 -10.44
N ARG A 237 -5.50 -8.66 -9.88
CA ARG A 237 -4.52 -9.71 -10.24
C ARG A 237 -4.55 -10.08 -11.72
N ALA A 238 -5.72 -10.01 -12.36
CA ALA A 238 -5.87 -10.27 -13.79
C ALA A 238 -5.09 -9.29 -14.68
N LEU A 239 -4.72 -8.12 -14.14
CA LEU A 239 -3.89 -7.11 -14.80
C LEU A 239 -2.39 -7.32 -14.52
N GLY A 240 -2.02 -8.42 -13.87
CA GLY A 240 -0.64 -8.77 -13.56
C GLY A 240 -0.08 -8.07 -12.32
N TYR A 241 -0.93 -7.47 -11.48
CA TYR A 241 -0.56 -6.88 -10.20
C TYR A 241 -0.65 -7.90 -9.07
N HIS A 242 0.31 -7.87 -8.16
CA HIS A 242 0.37 -8.79 -7.03
C HIS A 242 0.76 -8.05 -5.75
N HIS A 243 0.24 -8.54 -4.63
CA HIS A 243 0.65 -8.07 -3.33
C HIS A 243 1.86 -8.84 -2.81
N PRO A 244 2.83 -8.19 -2.13
CA PRO A 244 3.77 -8.94 -1.32
C PRO A 244 3.07 -9.62 -0.14
N SER A 245 3.77 -10.56 0.46
CA SER A 245 3.36 -11.23 1.69
C SER A 245 3.32 -10.27 2.88
N GLY A 246 2.89 -10.75 4.05
CA GLY A 246 2.80 -9.95 5.26
C GLY A 246 1.45 -9.28 5.50
N GLU A 247 0.38 -9.82 4.89
CA GLU A 247 -0.98 -9.34 5.14
C GLU A 247 -1.45 -9.69 6.56
N VAL A 248 -2.01 -8.68 7.21
CA VAL A 248 -2.78 -8.77 8.45
C VAL A 248 -4.18 -8.22 8.14
N HIS A 249 -5.15 -9.11 7.98
CA HIS A 249 -6.51 -8.72 7.64
C HIS A 249 -7.41 -8.67 8.88
N VAL A 250 -8.10 -7.55 9.07
CA VAL A 250 -9.20 -7.43 10.02
C VAL A 250 -10.48 -7.75 9.25
N ASN A 251 -10.99 -8.97 9.39
CA ASN A 251 -12.19 -9.39 8.66
C ASN A 251 -13.45 -8.64 9.14
N SER A 252 -14.56 -8.79 8.42
CA SER A 252 -15.85 -8.12 8.75
C SER A 252 -16.45 -8.52 10.10
N ALA A 253 -15.96 -9.61 10.71
CA ALA A 253 -16.29 -9.99 12.09
C ALA A 253 -15.40 -9.31 13.15
N GLY A 254 -14.48 -8.44 12.74
CA GLY A 254 -13.50 -7.77 13.61
C GLY A 254 -12.34 -8.67 14.05
N THR A 255 -12.16 -9.84 13.42
CA THR A 255 -11.08 -10.77 13.75
C THR A 255 -9.83 -10.43 12.94
N TRP A 256 -8.70 -10.32 13.64
CA TRP A 256 -7.40 -10.08 13.06
C TRP A 256 -6.75 -11.38 12.64
N ASN A 257 -6.33 -11.48 11.38
CA ASN A 257 -5.80 -12.69 10.77
C ASN A 257 -4.47 -12.42 10.07
N TYR A 258 -3.44 -13.22 10.37
CA TYR A 258 -2.28 -13.34 9.50
C TYR A 258 -2.66 -14.17 8.28
N CYS A 259 -2.48 -13.58 7.11
CA CYS A 259 -2.76 -14.18 5.82
C CYS A 259 -1.45 -14.64 5.19
N ALA A 260 -1.24 -15.96 5.14
CA ALA A 260 0.02 -16.51 4.67
C ALA A 260 0.20 -16.33 3.16
N GLY A 261 1.42 -15.99 2.76
CA GLY A 261 1.80 -15.82 1.36
C GLY A 261 1.32 -14.51 0.76
N GLU A 262 1.25 -14.50 -0.56
CA GLU A 262 0.84 -13.36 -1.39
C GLU A 262 -0.61 -13.57 -1.84
N ASP A 263 -1.42 -12.50 -1.88
CA ASP A 263 -2.81 -12.51 -2.36
C ASP A 263 -3.66 -13.71 -1.87
N ASN A 264 -3.65 -13.98 -0.56
CA ASN A 264 -4.33 -15.12 0.03
C ASN A 264 -5.86 -15.07 -0.20
N THR A 265 -6.40 -16.11 -0.83
CA THR A 265 -7.81 -16.18 -1.27
C THR A 265 -8.77 -16.76 -0.22
N ASP A 266 -8.30 -17.00 1.00
CA ASP A 266 -9.19 -17.37 2.11
C ASP A 266 -10.17 -16.22 2.43
N THR A 267 -11.40 -16.55 2.81
CA THR A 267 -12.45 -15.56 3.12
C THR A 267 -12.19 -14.77 4.40
N ASN A 268 -11.11 -15.07 5.13
CA ASN A 268 -10.61 -14.27 6.26
C ASN A 268 -9.43 -13.37 5.87
N CYS A 269 -9.14 -13.23 4.58
CA CYS A 269 -8.11 -12.38 4.00
C CYS A 269 -8.74 -11.47 2.94
N SER A 270 -8.18 -10.28 2.71
CA SER A 270 -8.81 -9.26 1.85
C SER A 270 -9.15 -9.77 0.45
N THR A 271 -8.25 -10.54 -0.17
CA THR A 271 -8.46 -11.06 -1.54
C THR A 271 -9.59 -12.10 -1.61
N GLY A 272 -9.86 -12.84 -0.53
CA GLY A 272 -10.97 -13.78 -0.47
C GLY A 272 -12.28 -13.18 0.05
N GLU A 273 -12.21 -12.25 1.01
CA GLU A 273 -13.38 -11.57 1.60
C GLU A 273 -13.97 -10.53 0.63
N VAL A 274 -13.12 -9.86 -0.14
CA VAL A 274 -13.50 -8.85 -1.14
C VAL A 274 -13.12 -9.35 -2.53
N PRO A 275 -13.90 -10.27 -3.14
CA PRO A 275 -13.50 -10.91 -4.39
C PRO A 275 -13.54 -9.96 -5.60
N ASN A 276 -14.24 -8.82 -5.50
CA ASN A 276 -14.33 -7.78 -6.53
C ASN A 276 -14.96 -6.50 -5.96
N ILE A 277 -14.86 -5.41 -6.73
CA ILE A 277 -15.35 -4.07 -6.36
C ILE A 277 -16.86 -3.98 -6.13
N PHE A 278 -17.66 -4.94 -6.61
CA PHE A 278 -19.11 -4.93 -6.37
C PHE A 278 -19.49 -5.51 -4.99
N VAL A 279 -18.53 -6.10 -4.28
CA VAL A 279 -18.69 -6.68 -2.93
C VAL A 279 -18.00 -5.80 -1.87
N SER A 280 -17.32 -4.73 -2.27
CA SER A 280 -16.61 -3.82 -1.36
C SER A 280 -17.50 -2.73 -0.76
N ASP A 281 -17.04 -2.15 0.34
CA ASP A 281 -17.55 -0.90 0.93
C ASP A 281 -16.42 0.12 1.04
N ILE A 282 -16.54 1.24 0.33
CA ILE A 282 -15.52 2.31 0.34
C ILE A 282 -15.36 2.95 1.72
N LEU A 283 -16.37 2.90 2.58
CA LEU A 283 -16.28 3.44 3.94
C LEU A 283 -15.36 2.59 4.82
N ASP A 284 -15.28 1.28 4.57
CA ASP A 284 -14.36 0.40 5.29
C ASP A 284 -12.89 0.74 5.01
N HIS A 285 -12.60 1.40 3.89
CA HIS A 285 -11.26 1.93 3.60
C HIS A 285 -10.84 3.02 4.58
N LEU A 286 -11.77 3.79 5.16
CA LEU A 286 -11.42 4.84 6.12
C LEU A 286 -11.14 4.29 7.52
N GLY A 287 -11.40 2.99 7.73
CA GLY A 287 -11.20 2.27 8.97
C GLY A 287 -12.49 2.06 9.78
N PRO A 288 -12.38 1.92 11.11
CA PRO A 288 -11.17 2.03 11.89
C PRO A 288 -10.26 0.81 11.73
N TYR A 289 -8.96 1.01 11.48
CA TYR A 289 -8.00 -0.08 11.27
C TYR A 289 -7.58 -0.83 12.55
N GLY A 290 -8.17 -0.48 13.71
CA GLY A 290 -7.96 -1.26 14.92
C GLY A 290 -8.70 -0.84 16.17
N PRO A 291 -8.38 -1.46 17.33
CA PRO A 291 -9.13 -1.30 18.57
C PRO A 291 -9.05 0.13 19.13
N SER A 292 -8.08 0.91 18.67
CA SER A 292 -7.91 2.33 18.99
C SER A 292 -8.87 3.24 18.22
N SER A 293 -9.73 2.67 17.37
CA SER A 293 -10.74 3.39 16.58
C SER A 293 -10.13 4.52 15.74
N VAL A 294 -8.93 4.32 15.19
CA VAL A 294 -8.25 5.30 14.34
C VAL A 294 -8.85 5.26 12.95
N TRP A 295 -9.43 6.38 12.54
CA TRP A 295 -9.92 6.62 11.19
C TRP A 295 -8.88 7.40 10.40
N MET A 296 -8.76 7.10 9.11
CA MET A 296 -7.76 7.69 8.22
C MET A 296 -8.44 8.31 7.00
N GLY A 297 -7.98 9.48 6.59
CA GLY A 297 -8.56 10.26 5.50
C GLY A 297 -8.66 11.73 5.86
N THR A 298 -8.73 12.60 4.84
CA THR A 298 -8.72 14.05 5.00
C THR A 298 -9.84 14.58 5.90
N ILE A 299 -11.00 13.90 5.96
CA ILE A 299 -12.14 14.29 6.80
C ILE A 299 -11.95 14.04 8.31
N TYR A 300 -10.90 13.29 8.70
CA TYR A 300 -10.54 13.01 10.10
C TYR A 300 -9.39 13.90 10.59
N CYS A 301 -9.03 14.88 9.76
CA CYS A 301 -8.20 16.03 10.03
C CYS A 301 -9.02 17.31 9.70
#